data_AF-A0A5N6ELX3-F1
#
_entry.id   AF-A0A5N6ELX3-F1
#
_cell.length_a   1.000
_cell.length_b   1.000
_cell.length_c   1.000
_cell.angle_alpha   90.00
_cell.angle_beta   90.00
_cell.angle_gamma   90.00
#
_symmetry.space_group_name_H-M   'P 1'
#
loop_
_entity.id
_entity.type
_entity.pdbx_description
1 polymer ?
#
loop_
_entity_poly.entity_id
_entity_poly.type
_entity_poly.pdbx_seq_one_letter_code
_entity_poly.pdbx_strand_id
1 'polypeptide(L)'
;MERLPRDAFIQLAAVVHQALLLYHCSNFTFYSCWTTRTIPQLNQSEVDKHVATILDLSQSLLSDTYIPAVLLLFPLRMAGAHVFQSHAQEKLLGTIRKIRQKGFIVSDRIEVDYQLGRERRVQP
;
A
#
# COMPACT_ATOMS: atom_id res chain seq x y z
N MET A 1 -11.44 29.36 9.15
CA MET A 1 -11.23 27.92 9.43
C MET A 1 -11.78 27.14 8.25
N GLU A 2 -10.91 26.69 7.35
CA GLU A 2 -11.30 25.86 6.20
C GLU A 2 -11.85 24.52 6.68
N ARG A 3 -13.10 24.25 6.32
CA ARG A 3 -13.76 22.98 6.63
C ARG A 3 -13.22 21.95 5.65
N LEU A 4 -12.18 21.25 6.07
CA LEU A 4 -11.57 20.13 5.38
C LEU A 4 -12.67 19.20 4.81
N PRO A 5 -12.75 18.95 3.47
CA PRO A 5 -13.80 18.12 2.91
C PRO A 5 -13.79 16.76 3.58
N ARG A 6 -14.94 16.45 4.19
CA ARG A 6 -15.21 15.27 5.01
C ARG A 6 -14.88 13.97 4.26
N ASP A 7 -14.89 14.02 2.93
CA ASP A 7 -14.64 12.88 2.04
C ASP A 7 -13.16 12.47 1.97
N ALA A 8 -12.21 13.39 2.07
CA ALA A 8 -10.79 13.05 1.96
C ALA A 8 -10.30 12.23 3.17
N PHE A 9 -10.72 12.59 4.38
CA PHE A 9 -10.40 11.80 5.57
C PHE A 9 -11.11 10.46 5.61
N ILE A 10 -12.33 10.37 5.07
CA ILE A 10 -13.04 9.09 4.93
C ILE A 10 -12.29 8.17 3.96
N GLN A 11 -11.83 8.71 2.81
CA GLN A 11 -11.02 7.95 1.87
C GLN A 11 -9.69 7.51 2.50
N LEU A 12 -9.02 8.41 3.25
CA LEU A 12 -7.79 8.05 3.96
C LEU A 12 -8.04 6.93 4.97
N ALA A 13 -9.10 7.03 5.78
CA ALA A 13 -9.47 5.98 6.73
C ALA A 13 -9.75 4.65 6.03
N ALA A 14 -10.45 4.68 4.88
CA ALA A 14 -10.68 3.49 4.07
C ALA A 14 -9.36 2.88 3.56
N VAL A 15 -8.45 3.69 3.02
CA VAL A 15 -7.13 3.25 2.55
C VAL A 15 -6.33 2.59 3.68
N VAL A 16 -6.27 3.23 4.85
CA VAL A 16 -5.56 2.70 6.02
C VAL A 16 -6.20 1.40 6.49
N HIS A 17 -7.53 1.32 6.50
CA HIS A 17 -8.24 0.11 6.86
C HIS A 17 -7.91 -1.07 5.93
N GLN A 18 -7.89 -0.86 4.61
CA GLN A 18 -7.49 -1.91 3.65
C GLN A 18 -6.05 -2.39 3.90
N ALA A 19 -5.13 -1.46 4.18
CA ALA A 19 -3.74 -1.79 4.46
C ALA A 19 -3.57 -2.58 5.77
N LEU A 20 -4.38 -2.27 6.79
CA LEU A 20 -4.39 -3.02 8.05
C LEU A 20 -4.87 -4.47 7.85
N LEU A 21 -5.88 -4.70 7.00
CA LEU A 21 -6.34 -6.06 6.68
C LEU A 21 -5.22 -6.88 6.03
N LEU A 22 -4.52 -6.32 5.03
CA LEU A 22 -3.36 -6.96 4.41
C LEU A 22 -2.22 -7.23 5.41
N TYR A 23 -1.96 -6.27 6.30
CA TYR A 23 -0.94 -6.39 7.33
C TYR A 23 -1.27 -7.51 8.32
N HIS A 24 -2.51 -7.55 8.83
CA HIS A 24 -2.92 -8.56 9.80
C HIS A 24 -2.83 -9.98 9.26
N CYS A 25 -3.30 -10.24 8.03
CA CYS A 25 -3.20 -11.57 7.43
C CYS A 25 -1.75 -12.00 7.18
N SER A 26 -0.86 -11.04 6.89
CA SER A 26 0.57 -11.32 6.70
C SER A 26 1.32 -11.55 8.02
N ASN A 27 0.86 -11.04 9.16
CA ASN A 27 1.56 -11.24 10.43
C ASN A 27 1.65 -12.72 10.84
N PHE A 28 0.63 -13.50 10.50
CA PHE A 28 0.59 -14.92 10.84
C PHE A 28 1.53 -15.79 9.99
N THR A 29 2.15 -15.24 8.95
CA THR A 29 3.08 -15.98 8.09
C THR A 29 4.54 -15.85 8.53
N PHE A 30 4.86 -14.96 9.48
CA PHE A 30 6.23 -14.72 9.93
C PHE A 30 6.76 -15.74 10.94
N TYR A 31 5.89 -16.33 11.76
CA TYR A 31 6.30 -17.22 12.86
C TYR A 31 5.78 -18.63 12.64
N SER A 32 6.67 -19.61 12.77
CA SER A 32 6.36 -21.04 12.59
C SER A 32 5.35 -21.60 13.59
N CYS A 33 5.12 -20.91 14.73
CA CYS A 33 4.10 -21.31 15.71
C CYS A 33 2.67 -21.24 15.15
N TRP A 34 2.47 -20.54 14.04
CA TRP A 34 1.18 -20.40 13.36
C TRP A 34 0.93 -21.44 12.26
N THR A 35 1.97 -22.14 11.79
CA THR A 35 1.89 -23.04 10.62
C THR A 35 0.94 -24.22 10.82
N THR A 36 0.73 -24.65 12.07
CA THR A 36 -0.16 -25.75 12.44
C THR A 36 -1.55 -25.29 12.86
N ARG A 37 -1.82 -23.97 12.85
CA ARG A 37 -3.08 -23.39 13.30
C ARG A 37 -3.88 -22.86 12.11
N THR A 38 -5.21 -22.90 12.25
CA THR A 38 -6.08 -22.15 11.35
C THR A 38 -5.86 -20.66 11.61
N ILE A 39 -5.32 -19.96 10.62
CA ILE A 39 -5.07 -18.53 10.68
C ILE A 39 -5.97 -17.78 9.69
N PRO A 40 -6.37 -16.53 10.00
CA PRO A 40 -7.11 -15.72 9.06
C PRO A 40 -6.21 -15.39 7.86
N GLN A 41 -6.51 -16.00 6.73
CA GLN A 41 -5.85 -15.73 5.45
C GLN A 41 -6.84 -15.13 4.46
N LEU A 42 -6.32 -14.22 3.65
CA LEU A 42 -7.01 -13.73 2.46
C LEU A 42 -6.61 -14.61 1.28
N ASN A 43 -7.58 -14.96 0.45
CA ASN A 43 -7.27 -15.56 -0.84
C ASN A 43 -6.73 -14.49 -1.81
N GLN A 44 -6.13 -14.93 -2.93
CA GLN A 44 -5.49 -14.01 -3.88
C GLN A 44 -6.47 -12.97 -4.46
N SER A 45 -7.74 -13.34 -4.69
CA SER A 45 -8.75 -12.41 -5.20
C SER A 45 -9.08 -11.30 -4.19
N GLU A 46 -9.14 -11.65 -2.90
CA GLU A 46 -9.34 -10.66 -1.82
C GLU A 46 -8.12 -9.74 -1.69
N VAL A 47 -6.91 -10.29 -1.75
CA VAL A 47 -5.66 -9.51 -1.76
C VAL A 47 -5.65 -8.53 -2.93
N ASP A 48 -5.95 -8.99 -4.15
CA ASP A 48 -5.97 -8.16 -5.36
C ASP A 48 -7.00 -7.02 -5.22
N LYS A 49 -8.17 -7.30 -4.64
CA LYS A 49 -9.22 -6.30 -4.38
C LYS A 49 -8.76 -5.23 -3.38
N HIS A 50 -8.12 -5.63 -2.28
CA HIS A 50 -7.56 -4.69 -1.30
C HIS A 50 -6.47 -3.81 -1.94
N VAL A 51 -5.56 -4.42 -2.72
CA VAL A 51 -4.49 -3.71 -3.44
C VAL A 51 -5.07 -2.70 -4.42
N ALA A 52 -6.03 -3.11 -5.26
CA ALA A 52 -6.68 -2.21 -6.22
C ALA A 52 -7.34 -1.02 -5.52
N THR A 53 -8.09 -1.27 -4.44
CA THR A 53 -8.75 -0.23 -3.64
C THR A 53 -7.75 0.76 -3.05
N ILE A 54 -6.63 0.28 -2.50
CA ILE A 54 -5.55 1.14 -1.99
C ILE A 54 -5.01 2.04 -3.09
N LEU A 55 -4.72 1.47 -4.27
CA LEU A 55 -4.16 2.23 -5.39
C LEU A 55 -5.13 3.28 -5.93
N ASP A 56 -6.40 2.93 -6.11
CA ASP A 56 -7.44 3.85 -6.62
C ASP A 56 -7.65 5.04 -5.69
N LEU A 57 -7.89 4.77 -4.41
CA LEU A 57 -8.13 5.83 -3.43
C LEU A 57 -6.87 6.67 -3.18
N SER A 58 -5.68 6.06 -3.17
CA SER A 58 -4.43 6.81 -3.05
C SER A 58 -4.22 7.76 -4.22
N GLN A 59 -4.57 7.35 -5.44
CA GLN A 59 -4.49 8.24 -6.61
C GLN A 59 -5.47 9.41 -6.52
N SER A 60 -6.69 9.17 -6.05
CA SER A 60 -7.68 10.23 -5.80
C SER A 60 -7.16 11.22 -4.76
N LEU A 61 -6.71 10.73 -3.60
CA LEU A 61 -6.16 11.56 -2.51
C LEU A 61 -4.95 12.39 -2.95
N LEU A 62 -4.09 11.82 -3.79
CA LEU A 62 -2.92 12.52 -4.33
C LEU A 62 -3.24 13.53 -5.41
N SER A 63 -4.41 13.50 -6.03
CA SER A 63 -4.72 14.41 -7.14
C SER A 63 -5.27 15.74 -6.66
N ASP A 64 -6.15 15.77 -5.64
CA ASP A 64 -6.93 16.98 -5.31
C ASP A 64 -7.22 17.21 -3.82
N THR A 65 -6.41 16.65 -2.90
CA THR A 65 -6.63 16.85 -1.45
C THR A 65 -5.43 17.51 -0.75
N TYR A 66 -5.71 18.18 0.37
CA TYR A 66 -4.72 18.73 1.32
C TYR A 66 -4.12 17.65 2.23
N ILE A 67 -4.48 16.37 2.03
CA ILE A 67 -3.96 15.26 2.84
C ILE A 67 -2.46 15.11 2.57
N PRO A 68 -1.61 15.13 3.61
CA PRO A 68 -0.19 14.89 3.45
C PRO A 68 0.08 13.53 2.81
N ALA A 69 0.77 13.53 1.67
CA ALA A 69 1.07 12.31 0.90
C ALA A 69 1.85 11.25 1.71
N VAL A 70 2.61 11.66 2.73
CA VAL A 70 3.29 10.76 3.68
C VAL A 70 2.34 9.78 4.38
N LEU A 71 1.08 10.16 4.59
CA LEU A 71 0.08 9.28 5.24
C LEU A 71 -0.28 8.07 4.36
N LEU A 72 0.06 8.10 3.07
CA LEU A 72 -0.16 7.01 2.12
C LEU A 72 1.03 6.05 2.02
N LEU A 73 2.16 6.33 2.69
CA LEU A 73 3.35 5.46 2.59
C LEU A 73 3.12 4.06 3.15
N PHE A 74 2.50 3.95 4.33
CA PHE A 74 2.17 2.64 4.91
C PHE A 74 1.21 1.85 4.01
N PRO A 75 0.07 2.42 3.56
CA PRO A 75 -0.83 1.73 2.64
C PRO A 75 -0.18 1.31 1.32
N LEU A 76 0.61 2.17 0.70
CA LEU A 76 1.29 1.85 -0.56
C LEU A 76 2.39 0.81 -0.39
N ARG A 77 3.09 0.80 0.75
CA ARG A 77 4.04 -0.28 1.08
C ARG A 77 3.31 -1.62 1.19
N MET A 78 2.17 -1.65 1.87
CA MET A 78 1.38 -2.87 1.99
C MET A 78 0.87 -3.32 0.63
N ALA A 79 0.32 -2.43 -0.18
CA ALA A 79 -0.08 -2.77 -1.55
C ALA A 79 1.11 -3.35 -2.35
N GLY A 80 2.28 -2.69 -2.32
CA GLY A 80 3.46 -3.13 -3.05
C GLY A 80 4.04 -4.48 -2.61
N ALA A 81 3.88 -4.86 -1.35
CA ALA A 81 4.30 -6.18 -0.87
C ALA A 81 3.50 -7.34 -1.49
N HIS A 82 2.29 -7.05 -1.98
CA HIS A 82 1.30 -8.00 -2.50
C HIS A 82 0.99 -7.83 -4.00
N VAL A 83 1.66 -6.92 -4.70
CA VAL A 83 1.52 -6.75 -6.15
C VAL A 83 2.35 -7.82 -6.88
N PHE A 84 1.67 -8.78 -7.50
CA PHE A 84 2.29 -9.81 -8.37
C PHE A 84 2.03 -9.58 -9.86
N GLN A 85 1.10 -8.69 -10.21
CA GLN A 85 0.68 -8.41 -11.58
C GLN A 85 1.31 -7.12 -12.13
N SER A 86 1.81 -7.18 -13.36
CA SER A 86 2.57 -6.11 -14.03
C SER A 86 1.84 -4.76 -14.11
N HIS A 87 0.51 -4.78 -14.30
CA HIS A 87 -0.28 -3.56 -14.42
C HIS A 87 -0.49 -2.84 -13.07
N ALA A 88 -0.73 -3.60 -11.99
CA ALA A 88 -0.81 -3.05 -10.64
C ALA A 88 0.54 -2.46 -10.20
N GLN A 89 1.65 -3.01 -10.72
CA GLN A 89 3.00 -2.52 -10.48
C GLN A 89 3.27 -1.16 -11.15
N GLU A 90 2.87 -0.97 -12.40
CA GLU A 90 2.97 0.34 -13.06
C GLU A 90 2.15 1.40 -12.33
N LYS A 91 0.95 1.04 -11.89
CA LYS A 91 0.05 1.92 -11.13
C LYS A 91 0.65 2.32 -9.79
N LEU A 92 1.28 1.39 -9.08
CA LEU A 92 1.99 1.65 -7.83
C LEU A 92 3.18 2.60 -8.04
N LEU A 93 4.03 2.33 -9.04
CA LEU A 93 5.18 3.18 -9.36
C LEU A 93 4.75 4.59 -9.76
N GLY A 94 3.70 4.72 -10.57
CA GLY A 94 3.11 6.02 -10.91
C GLY A 94 2.63 6.79 -9.69
N THR A 95 2.05 6.08 -8.71
CA THR A 95 1.54 6.67 -7.46
C THR A 95 2.70 7.13 -6.55
N ILE A 96 3.75 6.31 -6.40
CA ILE A 96 4.97 6.69 -5.64
C ILE A 96 5.64 7.91 -6.27
N ARG A 97 5.74 7.97 -7.59
CA ARG A 97 6.29 9.14 -8.31
C ARG A 97 5.50 10.42 -8.05
N LYS A 98 4.16 10.35 -7.94
CA LYS A 98 3.32 11.49 -7.56
C LYS A 98 3.58 11.96 -6.12
N ILE A 99 3.81 11.03 -5.18
CA ILE A 99 4.18 11.38 -3.80
C ILE A 99 5.50 12.18 -3.77
N ARG A 100 6.48 11.74 -4.56
CA ARG A 100 7.77 12.43 -4.71
C ARG A 100 7.59 13.87 -5.22
N GLN A 101 6.77 14.04 -6.27
CA GLN A 101 6.50 15.36 -6.86
C GLN A 101 5.80 16.32 -5.88
N LYS A 102 5.04 15.80 -4.91
CA LYS A 102 4.38 16.59 -3.85
C LYS A 102 5.30 16.95 -2.66
N GLY A 103 6.63 16.79 -2.78
CA GLY A 103 7.60 17.34 -1.83
C GLY A 103 8.06 16.40 -0.73
N PHE A 104 7.74 15.11 -0.80
CA PHE A 104 8.25 14.11 0.14
C PHE A 104 9.50 13.42 -0.39
N ILE A 105 10.66 14.02 -0.12
CA ILE A 105 12.02 13.53 -0.49
C ILE A 105 12.30 12.10 0.04
N VAL A 106 11.58 11.64 1.08
CA VAL A 106 11.72 10.28 1.64
C VAL A 106 11.19 9.17 0.72
N SER A 107 10.50 9.50 -0.38
CA SER A 107 10.05 8.51 -1.39
C SER A 107 11.20 7.71 -2.01
N ASP A 108 12.41 8.28 -2.05
CA ASP A 108 13.60 7.61 -2.60
C ASP A 108 13.91 6.32 -1.85
N ARG A 109 13.71 6.28 -0.52
CA ARG A 109 13.92 5.05 0.27
C ARG A 109 12.87 3.98 0.02
N ILE A 110 11.66 4.34 -0.39
CA ILE A 110 10.58 3.37 -0.67
C ILE A 110 10.75 2.76 -2.05
N GLU A 111 11.17 3.57 -3.03
CA GLU A 111 11.55 3.07 -4.35
C GLU A 111 12.76 2.13 -4.26
N VAL A 112 13.77 2.50 -3.44
CA VAL A 112 14.94 1.67 -3.15
C VAL A 112 14.55 0.40 -2.36
N ASP A 113 13.71 0.47 -1.32
CA ASP A 113 13.23 -0.72 -0.58
C ASP A 113 12.45 -1.68 -1.50
N TYR A 114 11.64 -1.16 -2.42
CA TYR A 114 10.90 -1.97 -3.40
C TYR A 114 11.84 -2.67 -4.39
N GLN A 115 12.83 -1.95 -4.91
CA GLN A 115 13.84 -2.51 -5.82
C GLN A 115 14.74 -3.55 -5.12
N LEU A 116 15.17 -3.30 -3.89
CA LEU A 116 15.94 -4.25 -3.07
C LEU A 116 15.11 -5.49 -2.68
N GLY A 117 13.82 -5.33 -2.38
CA GLY A 117 12.90 -6.43 -2.12
C GLY A 117 12.71 -7.35 -3.33
N ARG A 118 12.80 -6.79 -4.55
CA ARG A 118 12.79 -7.55 -5.81
C ARG A 118 14.08 -8.38 -5.98
N GLU A 119 15.25 -7.83 -5.68
CA GLU A 119 16.54 -8.54 -5.86
C GLU A 119 16.70 -9.73 -4.92
N ARG A 120 16.23 -9.64 -3.67
CA ARG A 120 16.26 -10.76 -2.71
C ARG A 120 15.33 -11.93 -3.06
N ARG A 121 14.40 -11.75 -4.00
CA ARG A 121 13.46 -12.79 -4.46
C ARG A 121 13.88 -13.44 -5.78
N VAL A 122 14.97 -12.97 -6.41
CA VAL A 122 15.45 -13.45 -7.73
C VAL A 122 16.78 -14.23 -7.61
N GLN A 123 17.39 -14.31 -6.43
CA GLN A 123 18.49 -15.25 -6.19
C GLN A 123 17.93 -16.63 -5.79
N PRO A 124 18.39 -17.72 -6.44
CA PRO A 124 17.86 -19.08 -6.28
C PRO A 124 18.11 -19.68 -4.89
#